data_AF-A0A0L0FWI7-F1
#
_entry.id   AF-A0A0L0FWI7-F1
#
_cell.length_a   1.000
_cell.length_b   1.000
_cell.length_c   1.000
_cell.angle_alpha   90.00
_cell.angle_beta   90.00
_cell.angle_gamma   90.00
#
_symmetry.space_group_name_H-M   'P 1'
#
loop_
_entity.id
_entity.type
_entity.pdbx_description
1 polymer ?
#
loop_
_entity_poly.entity_id
_entity_poly.type
_entity_poly.pdbx_seq_one_letter_code
_entity_poly.pdbx_strand_id
1 'polypeptide(L)'
;MPIGAIDIRVQHQAVYLEKMSLEYEQKLDFLLTEIIQTEQTYVEDLEVIIYDYMRPAEEEGIGCRSIKNEDFVKTVFSNIEDVHYFAFYLAEQLEEWSPNVGQCFVNLKPEFDVYIEYCTNFKVALEYLEKARKRHSEVDEWLSEQQKASGKALGLETYLLKPLQRLLKYPLLLKQLLKYVSHSSSDYAAIASAHADIQAC
;
A
#
# COMPACT_ATOMS: atom_id res chain seq x y z
N MET A 1 52.30 -32.06 -14.62
CA MET A 1 51.61 -31.56 -13.40
C MET A 1 50.69 -30.41 -13.79
N PRO A 2 49.35 -30.55 -13.72
CA PRO A 2 48.42 -29.47 -14.03
C PRO A 2 47.88 -28.86 -12.72
N ILE A 3 48.66 -28.01 -12.07
CA ILE A 3 48.21 -27.26 -10.88
C ILE A 3 47.60 -25.91 -11.30
N GLY A 4 48.12 -25.28 -12.37
CA GLY A 4 47.65 -23.96 -12.82
C GLY A 4 46.28 -23.91 -13.54
N ALA A 5 45.81 -25.00 -14.14
CA ALA A 5 44.52 -25.01 -14.84
C ALA A 5 43.30 -25.17 -13.91
N ILE A 6 43.50 -25.77 -12.73
CA ILE A 6 42.47 -25.91 -11.69
C ILE A 6 42.31 -24.55 -10.97
N ASP A 7 43.42 -23.87 -10.67
CA ASP A 7 43.46 -22.57 -10.00
C ASP A 7 42.70 -21.48 -10.81
N ILE A 8 42.94 -21.39 -12.13
CA ILE A 8 42.24 -20.43 -13.01
C ILE A 8 40.73 -20.70 -13.07
N ARG A 9 40.30 -21.98 -13.10
CA ARG A 9 38.87 -22.33 -13.12
C ARG A 9 38.18 -21.98 -11.80
N VAL A 10 38.85 -22.19 -10.67
CA VAL A 10 38.35 -21.84 -9.35
C VAL A 10 38.24 -20.31 -9.20
N GLN A 11 39.23 -19.55 -9.66
CA GLN A 11 39.18 -18.09 -9.68
C GLN A 11 38.06 -17.55 -10.57
N HIS A 12 37.89 -18.11 -11.79
CA HIS A 12 36.82 -17.70 -12.69
C HIS A 12 35.43 -18.01 -12.13
N GLN A 13 35.27 -19.14 -11.43
CA GLN A 13 34.03 -19.51 -10.76
C GLN A 13 33.74 -18.65 -9.54
N ALA A 14 34.76 -18.28 -8.75
CA ALA A 14 34.61 -17.35 -7.63
C ALA A 14 34.15 -15.95 -8.10
N VAL A 15 34.79 -15.41 -9.14
CA VAL A 15 34.41 -14.11 -9.74
C VAL A 15 32.98 -14.15 -10.32
N TYR A 16 32.57 -15.28 -10.90
CA TYR A 16 31.20 -15.45 -11.39
C TYR A 16 30.17 -15.45 -10.26
N LEU A 17 30.44 -16.16 -9.16
CA LEU A 17 29.57 -16.19 -7.98
C LEU A 17 29.49 -14.82 -7.29
N GLU A 18 30.60 -14.09 -7.21
CA GLU A 18 30.65 -12.74 -6.65
C GLU A 18 29.82 -11.75 -7.48
N LYS A 19 29.96 -11.78 -8.82
CA LYS A 19 29.13 -10.98 -9.73
C LYS A 19 27.64 -11.31 -9.61
N MET A 20 27.31 -12.60 -9.49
CA MET A 20 25.92 -13.01 -9.26
C MET A 20 25.41 -12.49 -7.91
N SER A 21 26.16 -12.63 -6.82
CA SER A 21 25.77 -12.13 -5.50
C SER A 21 25.46 -10.63 -5.53
N LEU A 22 26.35 -9.85 -6.18
CA LEU A 22 26.18 -8.42 -6.33
C LEU A 22 24.91 -8.04 -7.11
N GLU A 23 24.59 -8.78 -8.18
CA GLU A 23 23.37 -8.56 -8.95
C GLU A 23 22.09 -8.88 -8.13
N TYR A 24 22.15 -9.88 -7.25
CA TYR A 24 21.05 -10.22 -6.33
C TYR A 24 20.84 -9.15 -5.27
N GLU A 25 21.92 -8.66 -4.65
CA GLU A 25 21.88 -7.56 -3.68
C GLU A 25 21.28 -6.30 -4.28
N GLN A 26 21.72 -5.91 -5.48
CA GLN A 26 21.15 -4.76 -6.19
C GLN A 26 19.65 -4.92 -6.44
N LYS A 27 19.19 -6.11 -6.88
CA LYS A 27 17.75 -6.36 -7.11
C LYS A 27 16.94 -6.32 -5.81
N LEU A 28 17.50 -6.81 -4.71
CA LEU A 28 16.89 -6.71 -3.39
C LEU A 28 16.75 -5.25 -2.95
N ASP A 29 17.81 -4.45 -3.09
CA ASP A 29 17.80 -3.02 -2.75
C ASP A 29 16.76 -2.24 -3.57
N PHE A 30 16.68 -2.51 -4.88
CA PHE A 30 15.65 -1.92 -5.73
C PHE A 30 14.23 -2.28 -5.26
N LEU A 31 13.99 -3.55 -4.93
CA LEU A 31 12.68 -4.02 -4.48
C LEU A 31 12.30 -3.43 -3.11
N LEU A 32 13.24 -3.36 -2.16
CA LEU A 32 13.03 -2.73 -0.86
C LEU A 32 12.71 -1.24 -1.02
N THR A 33 13.47 -0.55 -1.87
CA THR A 33 13.23 0.85 -2.22
C THR A 33 11.85 1.04 -2.84
N GLU A 34 11.44 0.18 -3.78
CA GLU A 34 10.11 0.21 -4.38
C GLU A 34 9.00 0.02 -3.34
N ILE A 35 9.16 -0.93 -2.41
CA ILE A 35 8.17 -1.18 -1.35
C ILE A 35 7.97 0.07 -0.51
N ILE A 36 9.07 0.68 -0.03
CA ILE A 36 9.04 1.87 0.82
C ILE A 36 8.44 3.05 0.07
N GLN A 37 8.96 3.37 -1.12
CA GLN A 37 8.49 4.52 -1.91
C GLN A 37 7.02 4.38 -2.28
N THR A 38 6.58 3.19 -2.68
CA THR A 38 5.18 2.96 -3.03
C THR A 38 4.26 2.94 -1.81
N GLU A 39 4.76 2.67 -0.60
CA GLU A 39 4.00 2.83 0.64
C GLU A 39 3.81 4.33 0.97
N GLN A 40 4.87 5.13 0.88
CA GLN A 40 4.80 6.59 1.07
C GLN A 40 3.82 7.23 0.08
N THR A 41 3.92 6.89 -1.22
CA THR A 41 2.96 7.38 -2.23
C THR A 41 1.52 6.94 -1.92
N TYR A 42 1.35 5.73 -1.37
CA TYR A 42 0.03 5.27 -0.99
C TYR A 42 -0.54 6.06 0.19
N VAL A 43 0.28 6.40 1.20
CA VAL A 43 -0.11 7.29 2.30
C VAL A 43 -0.54 8.65 1.76
N GLU A 44 0.24 9.27 0.88
CA GLU A 44 -0.12 10.54 0.22
C GLU A 44 -1.43 10.45 -0.56
N ASP A 45 -1.70 9.32 -1.24
CA ASP A 45 -2.96 9.08 -1.93
C ASP A 45 -4.16 8.99 -0.95
N LEU A 46 -3.96 8.47 0.26
CA LEU A 46 -5.00 8.45 1.30
C LEU A 46 -5.23 9.83 1.92
N GLU A 47 -4.18 10.62 2.07
CA GLU A 47 -4.27 12.00 2.53
C GLU A 47 -5.14 12.85 1.60
N VAL A 48 -5.11 12.60 0.29
CA VAL A 48 -6.05 13.24 -0.65
C VAL A 48 -7.50 12.94 -0.27
N ILE A 49 -7.84 11.69 0.06
CA ILE A 49 -9.21 11.32 0.46
C ILE A 49 -9.62 12.08 1.72
N ILE A 50 -8.72 12.16 2.70
CA ILE A 50 -9.00 12.76 4.01
C ILE A 50 -9.09 14.28 3.90
N TYR A 51 -8.05 14.94 3.39
CA TYR A 51 -7.93 16.40 3.45
C TYR A 51 -8.66 17.11 2.32
N ASP A 52 -8.77 16.51 1.14
CA ASP A 52 -9.41 17.19 -0.01
C ASP A 52 -10.90 16.84 -0.14
N TYR A 53 -11.39 15.81 0.56
CA TYR A 53 -12.80 15.39 0.47
C TYR A 53 -13.48 15.17 1.82
N MET A 54 -12.92 14.35 2.70
CA MET A 54 -13.58 14.00 3.97
C MET A 54 -13.71 15.22 4.89
N ARG A 55 -12.60 15.93 5.16
CA ARG A 55 -12.58 17.12 6.02
C ARG A 55 -13.47 18.24 5.49
N PRO A 56 -13.42 18.63 4.19
CA PRO A 56 -14.38 19.59 3.66
C PRO A 56 -15.84 19.15 3.80
N ALA A 57 -16.14 17.85 3.61
CA ALA A 57 -17.49 17.33 3.79
C ALA A 57 -17.97 17.38 5.25
N GLU A 58 -17.06 17.22 6.22
CA GLU A 58 -17.35 17.34 7.65
C GLU A 58 -17.54 18.79 8.10
N GLU A 59 -16.64 19.67 7.67
CA GLU A 59 -16.53 21.05 8.17
C GLU A 59 -17.45 22.03 7.43
N GLU A 60 -17.47 21.96 6.10
CA GLU A 60 -18.21 22.87 5.23
C GLU A 60 -19.51 22.24 4.71
N GLY A 61 -19.50 20.92 4.57
CA GLY A 61 -20.61 20.15 4.04
C GLY A 61 -20.61 19.98 2.53
N ILE A 62 -21.43 19.04 2.07
CA ILE A 62 -21.54 18.71 0.64
C ILE A 62 -22.58 19.56 -0.11
N GLY A 63 -23.10 20.62 0.51
CA GLY A 63 -24.08 21.54 -0.07
C GLY A 63 -25.49 20.96 -0.36
N CYS A 64 -25.70 19.65 -0.18
CA CYS A 64 -26.95 18.98 -0.50
C CYS A 64 -27.92 18.99 0.70
N ARG A 65 -29.10 19.63 0.55
CA ARG A 65 -30.13 19.63 1.61
C ARG A 65 -30.81 18.28 1.86
N SER A 66 -30.75 17.37 0.88
CA SER A 66 -31.43 16.07 0.95
C SER A 66 -30.59 14.99 1.62
N ILE A 67 -29.29 15.22 1.77
CA ILE A 67 -28.34 14.28 2.35
C ILE A 67 -27.70 14.97 3.55
N LYS A 68 -27.73 14.32 4.72
CA LYS A 68 -26.98 14.83 5.87
C LYS A 68 -25.49 14.60 5.64
N ASN A 69 -24.68 15.62 5.93
CA ASN A 69 -23.22 15.53 5.81
C ASN A 69 -22.67 14.33 6.59
N GLU A 70 -23.14 14.11 7.83
CA GLU A 70 -22.73 12.96 8.66
C GLU A 70 -23.00 11.61 7.99
N ASP A 71 -24.17 11.44 7.36
CA ASP A 71 -24.52 10.20 6.66
C ASP A 71 -23.64 10.00 5.42
N PHE A 72 -23.35 11.09 4.68
CA PHE A 72 -22.44 11.04 3.55
C PHE A 72 -21.02 10.66 3.99
N VAL A 73 -20.47 11.35 4.99
CA VAL A 73 -19.11 11.14 5.47
C VAL A 73 -18.94 9.71 5.96
N LYS A 74 -19.83 9.27 6.86
CA LYS A 74 -19.81 7.93 7.42
C LYS A 74 -19.90 6.84 6.35
N THR A 75 -20.77 7.02 5.35
CA THR A 75 -21.01 5.99 4.33
C THR A 75 -19.91 5.95 3.28
N VAL A 76 -19.41 7.11 2.84
CA VAL A 76 -18.45 7.20 1.74
C VAL A 76 -17.02 6.92 2.21
N PHE A 77 -16.64 7.41 3.39
CA PHE A 77 -15.26 7.32 3.86
C PHE A 77 -15.02 6.18 4.86
N SER A 78 -16.07 5.60 5.47
CA SER A 78 -15.96 4.47 6.40
C SER A 78 -14.91 4.75 7.49
N ASN A 79 -13.90 3.89 7.59
CA ASN A 79 -12.78 3.93 8.54
C ASN A 79 -11.46 4.32 7.82
N ILE A 80 -11.53 5.20 6.81
CA ILE A 80 -10.34 5.59 6.01
C ILE A 80 -9.21 6.17 6.86
N GLU A 81 -9.53 6.86 7.96
CA GLU A 81 -8.53 7.43 8.88
C GLU A 81 -7.74 6.33 9.59
N ASP A 82 -8.37 5.22 9.97
CA ASP A 82 -7.70 4.07 10.58
C ASP A 82 -6.79 3.38 9.56
N VAL A 83 -7.25 3.22 8.31
CA VAL A 83 -6.44 2.71 7.21
C VAL A 83 -5.22 3.61 6.95
N HIS A 84 -5.42 4.93 6.95
CA HIS A 84 -4.34 5.90 6.79
C HIS A 84 -3.34 5.85 7.93
N TYR A 85 -3.81 5.83 9.18
CA TYR A 85 -2.95 5.73 10.35
C TYR A 85 -2.07 4.48 10.29
N PHE A 86 -2.67 3.33 9.97
CA PHE A 86 -1.93 2.09 9.82
C PHE A 86 -0.91 2.16 8.67
N ALA A 87 -1.30 2.67 7.50
CA ALA A 87 -0.41 2.80 6.34
C ALA A 87 0.77 3.73 6.63
N PHE A 88 0.52 4.86 7.29
CA PHE A 88 1.55 5.80 7.73
C PHE A 88 2.54 5.11 8.68
N TYR A 89 2.02 4.41 9.69
CA TYR A 89 2.87 3.69 10.64
C TYR A 89 3.68 2.57 9.97
N LEU A 90 3.08 1.83 9.04
CA LEU A 90 3.78 0.82 8.26
C LEU A 90 4.91 1.44 7.42
N ALA A 91 4.69 2.60 6.80
CA ALA A 91 5.73 3.30 6.04
C ALA A 91 6.95 3.64 6.92
N GLU A 92 6.73 4.22 8.10
CA GLU A 92 7.81 4.53 9.05
C GLU A 92 8.57 3.27 9.48
N GLN A 93 7.85 2.18 9.77
CA GLN A 93 8.48 0.93 10.18
C GLN A 93 9.23 0.23 9.03
N LEU A 94 8.78 0.34 7.79
CA LEU A 94 9.50 -0.21 6.64
C LEU A 94 10.84 0.50 6.40
N GLU A 95 10.91 1.81 6.63
CA GLU A 95 12.16 2.57 6.57
C GLU A 95 13.12 2.16 7.68
N GLU A 96 12.62 2.09 8.92
CA GLU A 96 13.44 1.77 10.10
C GLU A 96 13.99 0.34 10.06
N TRP A 97 13.20 -0.63 9.58
CA TRP A 97 13.56 -2.05 9.63
C TRP A 97 14.30 -2.54 8.39
N SER A 98 14.42 -1.72 7.33
CA SER A 98 15.14 -2.09 6.11
C SER A 98 16.60 -2.49 6.42
N PRO A 99 17.11 -3.63 5.89
CA PRO A 99 16.49 -4.50 4.87
C PRO A 99 15.60 -5.64 5.41
N ASN A 100 15.43 -5.78 6.73
CA ASN A 100 14.67 -6.87 7.39
C ASN A 100 13.17 -6.57 7.51
N VAL A 101 12.53 -6.27 6.38
CA VAL A 101 11.11 -5.85 6.33
C VAL A 101 10.13 -6.98 6.63
N GLY A 102 10.54 -8.24 6.54
CA GLY A 102 9.67 -9.39 6.83
C GLY A 102 9.14 -9.37 8.27
N GLN A 103 10.02 -9.08 9.23
CA GLN A 103 9.64 -9.02 10.64
C GLN A 103 8.67 -7.85 10.93
N CYS A 104 8.80 -6.74 10.20
CA CYS A 104 7.87 -5.62 10.27
C CYS A 104 6.43 -6.08 9.93
N PHE A 105 6.24 -6.77 8.79
CA PHE A 105 4.91 -7.29 8.42
C PHE A 105 4.35 -8.31 9.42
N VAL A 106 5.19 -9.18 9.99
CA VAL A 106 4.74 -10.15 11.01
C VAL A 106 4.24 -9.45 12.28
N ASN A 107 4.96 -8.44 12.75
CA ASN A 107 4.60 -7.70 13.96
C ASN A 107 3.31 -6.89 13.78
N LEU A 108 3.12 -6.33 12.58
CA LEU A 108 2.00 -5.45 12.26
C LEU A 108 0.77 -6.19 11.73
N LYS A 109 0.85 -7.51 11.50
CA LYS A 109 -0.26 -8.34 11.03
C LYS A 109 -1.59 -8.07 11.76
N PRO A 110 -1.66 -8.02 13.10
CA PRO A 110 -2.95 -7.84 13.79
C PRO A 110 -3.67 -6.54 13.43
N GLU A 111 -2.93 -5.52 12.97
CA GLU A 111 -3.47 -4.21 12.61
C GLU A 111 -4.06 -4.19 11.18
N PHE A 112 -3.83 -5.23 10.36
CA PHE A 112 -4.39 -5.30 8.99
C PHE A 112 -5.92 -5.43 8.96
N ASP A 113 -6.56 -5.75 10.09
CA ASP A 113 -8.02 -5.87 10.21
C ASP A 113 -8.76 -4.57 9.79
N VAL A 114 -8.11 -3.41 9.88
CA VAL A 114 -8.66 -2.12 9.39
C VAL A 114 -9.01 -2.18 7.90
N TYR A 115 -8.26 -2.94 7.10
CA TYR A 115 -8.56 -3.12 5.68
C TYR A 115 -9.77 -4.03 5.44
N ILE A 116 -9.98 -5.03 6.29
CA ILE A 116 -11.14 -5.93 6.19
C ILE A 116 -12.42 -5.13 6.41
N GLU A 117 -12.44 -4.29 7.45
CA GLU A 117 -13.55 -3.38 7.71
C GLU A 117 -13.79 -2.42 6.53
N TYR A 118 -12.73 -1.76 6.04
CA TYR A 118 -12.84 -0.83 4.93
C TYR A 118 -13.39 -1.51 3.67
N CYS A 119 -12.82 -2.65 3.28
CA CYS A 119 -13.20 -3.37 2.07
C CYS A 119 -14.63 -3.93 2.16
N THR A 120 -15.11 -4.25 3.37
CA THR A 120 -16.50 -4.67 3.60
C THR A 120 -17.48 -3.55 3.26
N ASN A 121 -17.16 -2.30 3.61
CA ASN A 121 -18.01 -1.14 3.37
C ASN A 121 -17.79 -0.50 1.99
N PHE A 122 -16.66 -0.76 1.34
CA PHE A 122 -16.25 -0.12 0.09
C PHE A 122 -17.29 -0.19 -1.04
N LYS A 123 -17.95 -1.34 -1.25
CA LYS A 123 -19.00 -1.46 -2.29
C LYS A 123 -20.21 -0.56 -1.99
N VAL A 124 -20.60 -0.48 -0.73
CA VAL A 124 -21.72 0.37 -0.28
C VAL A 124 -21.35 1.84 -0.48
N ALA A 125 -20.12 2.24 -0.15
CA ALA A 125 -19.61 3.59 -0.37
C ALA A 125 -19.71 4.03 -1.84
N LEU A 126 -19.23 3.19 -2.77
CA LEU A 126 -19.28 3.50 -4.21
C LEU A 126 -20.71 3.59 -4.74
N GLU A 127 -21.57 2.63 -4.39
CA GLU A 127 -22.97 2.67 -4.81
C GLU A 127 -23.71 3.88 -4.26
N TYR A 128 -23.43 4.26 -3.02
CA TYR A 128 -24.01 5.43 -2.38
C TYR A 128 -23.57 6.71 -3.08
N LEU A 129 -22.26 6.87 -3.32
CA LEU A 129 -21.69 8.02 -4.01
C LEU A 129 -22.26 8.16 -5.43
N GLU A 130 -22.34 7.07 -6.19
CA GLU A 130 -22.90 7.05 -7.54
C GLU A 130 -24.39 7.47 -7.55
N LYS A 131 -25.18 6.95 -6.61
CA LYS A 131 -26.61 7.29 -6.47
C LYS A 131 -26.78 8.75 -6.05
N ALA A 132 -25.96 9.24 -5.12
CA ALA A 132 -26.01 10.61 -4.63
C ALA A 132 -25.72 11.59 -5.78
N ARG A 133 -24.62 11.36 -6.52
CA ARG A 133 -24.23 12.16 -7.70
C ARG A 133 -25.33 12.21 -8.75
N LYS A 134 -25.95 11.06 -9.07
CA LYS A 134 -27.01 10.97 -10.09
C LYS A 134 -28.32 11.65 -9.70
N ARG A 135 -28.63 11.71 -8.40
CA ARG A 135 -29.91 12.21 -7.89
C ARG A 135 -29.86 13.68 -7.47
N HIS A 136 -28.68 14.17 -7.10
CA HIS A 136 -28.48 15.50 -6.53
C HIS A 136 -27.30 16.17 -7.23
N SER A 137 -27.59 17.15 -8.09
CA SER A 137 -26.55 17.85 -8.85
C SER A 137 -25.59 18.61 -7.93
N GLU A 138 -26.05 19.04 -6.75
CA GLU A 138 -25.22 19.71 -5.75
C GLU A 138 -24.05 18.82 -5.29
N VAL A 139 -24.26 17.50 -5.22
CA VAL A 139 -23.20 16.54 -4.85
C VAL A 139 -22.18 16.40 -5.98
N ASP A 140 -22.64 16.39 -7.24
CA ASP A 140 -21.76 16.31 -8.40
C ASP A 140 -20.92 17.59 -8.56
N GLU A 141 -21.54 18.75 -8.35
CA GLU A 141 -20.89 20.06 -8.34
C GLU A 141 -19.83 20.12 -7.25
N TRP A 142 -20.18 19.75 -6.01
CA TRP A 142 -19.23 19.71 -4.89
C TRP A 142 -18.04 18.77 -5.17
N LEU A 143 -18.29 17.55 -5.66
CA LEU A 143 -17.20 16.61 -6.01
C LEU A 143 -16.28 17.19 -7.09
N SER A 144 -16.85 17.87 -8.09
CA SER A 144 -16.10 18.52 -9.16
C SER A 144 -15.28 19.71 -8.68
N GLU A 145 -15.79 20.47 -7.70
CA GLU A 145 -15.08 21.56 -7.05
C GLU A 145 -13.90 21.06 -6.22
N GLN A 146 -14.12 20.04 -5.38
CA GLN A 146 -13.04 19.42 -4.60
C GLN A 146 -11.94 18.84 -5.50
N GLN A 147 -12.31 18.15 -6.58
CA GLN A 147 -11.32 17.63 -7.53
C GLN A 147 -10.49 18.76 -8.15
N LYS A 148 -11.11 19.88 -8.54
CA LYS A 148 -10.38 21.04 -9.06
C LYS A 148 -9.47 21.67 -8.00
N ALA A 149 -9.94 21.80 -6.76
CA ALA A 149 -9.20 22.38 -5.66
C ALA A 149 -7.96 21.54 -5.28
N SER A 150 -8.10 20.21 -5.24
CA SER A 150 -7.00 19.27 -5.00
C SER A 150 -5.89 19.32 -6.08
N GLY A 151 -6.22 19.81 -7.28
CA GLY A 151 -5.34 19.77 -8.45
C GLY A 151 -5.04 18.35 -8.95
N LYS A 152 -5.73 17.32 -8.44
CA LYS A 152 -5.49 15.92 -8.80
C LYS A 152 -6.30 15.55 -10.05
N ALA A 153 -5.67 14.77 -10.94
CA ALA A 153 -6.32 14.33 -12.17
C ALA A 153 -7.39 13.25 -11.95
N LEU A 154 -7.27 12.48 -10.86
CA LEU A 154 -8.16 11.37 -10.55
C LEU A 154 -9.36 11.85 -9.71
N GLY A 155 -10.55 11.32 -9.98
CA GLY A 155 -11.73 11.56 -9.15
C GLY A 155 -11.72 10.72 -7.86
N LEU A 156 -12.53 11.12 -6.89
CA LEU A 156 -12.63 10.48 -5.56
C LEU A 156 -12.80 8.96 -5.63
N GLU A 157 -13.63 8.44 -6.55
CA GLU A 157 -13.86 7.00 -6.71
C GLU A 157 -12.57 6.22 -6.96
N THR A 158 -11.63 6.80 -7.70
CA THR A 158 -10.36 6.14 -8.01
C THR A 158 -9.47 6.06 -6.77
N TYR A 159 -9.51 7.08 -5.91
CA TYR A 159 -8.80 7.07 -4.64
C TYR A 159 -9.42 6.10 -3.65
N LEU A 160 -10.76 6.01 -3.57
CA LEU A 160 -11.44 5.04 -2.70
C LEU A 160 -11.11 3.57 -3.06
N LEU A 161 -10.68 3.28 -4.29
CA LEU A 161 -10.18 1.95 -4.67
C LEU A 161 -8.79 1.62 -4.10
N LYS A 162 -8.00 2.63 -3.71
CA LYS A 162 -6.58 2.46 -3.36
C LYS A 162 -6.35 1.48 -2.19
N PRO A 163 -7.11 1.51 -1.09
CA PRO A 163 -6.91 0.55 0.01
C PRO A 163 -7.07 -0.91 -0.41
N LEU A 164 -8.12 -1.23 -1.17
CA LEU A 164 -8.34 -2.57 -1.69
C LEU A 164 -7.19 -2.97 -2.65
N GLN A 165 -6.76 -2.05 -3.51
CA GLN A 165 -5.64 -2.31 -4.42
C GLN A 165 -4.33 -2.55 -3.65
N ARG A 166 -4.04 -1.77 -2.60
CA ARG A 166 -2.82 -1.91 -1.80
C ARG A 166 -2.82 -3.24 -1.03
N LEU A 167 -3.93 -3.61 -0.41
CA LEU A 167 -4.07 -4.90 0.28
C LEU A 167 -3.68 -6.08 -0.63
N LEU A 168 -4.14 -6.06 -1.89
CA LEU A 168 -3.82 -7.10 -2.88
C LEU A 168 -2.36 -7.08 -3.37
N LYS A 169 -1.63 -5.98 -3.14
CA LYS A 169 -0.22 -5.84 -3.56
C LYS A 169 0.75 -6.43 -2.56
N TYR A 170 0.47 -6.39 -1.25
CA TYR A 170 1.40 -6.90 -0.23
C TYR A 170 1.81 -8.36 -0.45
N PRO A 171 0.90 -9.33 -0.73
CA PRO A 171 1.33 -10.70 -1.02
C PRO A 171 2.25 -10.79 -2.25
N LEU A 172 2.02 -9.97 -3.27
CA LEU A 172 2.84 -9.97 -4.48
C LEU A 172 4.26 -9.44 -4.19
N LEU A 173 4.39 -8.41 -3.36
CA LEU A 173 5.67 -7.83 -2.95
C LEU A 173 6.46 -8.79 -2.07
N LEU A 174 5.81 -9.38 -1.05
CA LEU A 174 6.43 -10.38 -0.17
C LEU A 174 6.90 -11.61 -0.95
N LYS A 175 6.10 -12.08 -1.91
CA LYS A 175 6.50 -13.18 -2.80
C LYS A 175 7.72 -12.84 -3.65
N GLN A 176 7.89 -11.58 -4.04
CA GLN A 176 9.07 -11.14 -4.77
C GLN A 176 10.31 -11.10 -3.86
N LEU A 177 10.17 -10.62 -2.62
CA LEU A 177 11.27 -10.62 -1.64
C LEU A 177 11.81 -12.04 -1.38
N LEU A 178 10.93 -13.05 -1.28
CA LEU A 178 11.35 -14.46 -1.11
C LEU A 178 12.27 -14.99 -2.21
N LYS A 179 12.32 -14.35 -3.39
CA LYS A 179 13.23 -14.74 -4.48
C LYS A 179 14.68 -14.28 -4.26
N TYR A 180 14.86 -13.23 -3.47
CA TYR A 180 16.15 -12.54 -3.31
C TYR A 180 16.71 -12.66 -1.89
N VAL A 181 15.86 -12.91 -0.89
CA VAL A 181 16.29 -13.11 0.50
C VAL A 181 16.86 -14.54 0.69
N SER A 182 17.98 -14.64 1.40
CA SER A 182 18.60 -15.95 1.70
C SER A 182 17.68 -16.82 2.54
N HIS A 183 17.51 -18.08 2.15
CA HIS A 183 16.66 -19.06 2.86
C HIS A 183 17.17 -19.37 4.28
N SER A 184 18.45 -19.07 4.57
CA SER A 184 19.04 -19.22 5.90
C SER A 184 18.87 -18.00 6.80
N SER A 185 18.30 -16.91 6.28
CA SER A 185 18.06 -15.68 7.07
C SER A 185 16.79 -15.83 7.91
N SER A 186 16.77 -15.17 9.08
CA SER A 186 15.57 -15.08 9.91
C SER A 186 14.44 -14.33 9.18
N ASP A 187 14.78 -13.38 8.31
CA ASP A 187 13.81 -12.58 7.57
C ASP A 187 13.07 -13.40 6.52
N TYR A 188 13.69 -14.41 5.90
CA TYR A 188 12.99 -15.31 4.97
C TYR A 188 11.79 -16.00 5.60
N ALA A 189 11.95 -16.52 6.82
CA ALA A 189 10.86 -17.17 7.55
C ALA A 189 9.75 -16.18 7.90
N ALA A 190 10.12 -14.95 8.29
CA ALA A 190 9.17 -13.88 8.58
C ALA A 190 8.37 -13.48 7.32
N ILE A 191 9.04 -13.27 6.18
CA ILE A 191 8.40 -12.94 4.90
C ILE A 191 7.45 -14.07 4.47
N ALA A 192 7.87 -15.34 4.60
CA ALA A 192 7.04 -16.48 4.23
C ALA A 192 5.77 -16.57 5.10
N SER A 193 5.90 -16.31 6.40
CA SER A 193 4.77 -16.24 7.34
C SER A 193 3.83 -15.08 6.98
N ALA A 194 4.36 -13.87 6.82
CA ALA A 194 3.59 -12.68 6.47
C ALA A 194 2.85 -12.85 5.14
N HIS A 195 3.50 -13.45 4.14
CA HIS A 195 2.88 -13.74 2.84
C HIS A 195 1.67 -14.66 2.99
N ALA A 196 1.80 -15.75 3.75
CA ALA A 196 0.71 -16.70 3.96
C ALA A 196 -0.46 -16.07 4.72
N ASP A 197 -0.14 -15.26 5.73
CA ASP A 197 -1.13 -14.59 6.56
C ASP A 197 -1.91 -13.51 5.79
N ILE A 198 -1.24 -12.59 5.12
CA ILE A 198 -1.89 -11.49 4.41
C ILE A 198 -2.66 -11.99 3.18
N GLN A 199 -2.22 -13.09 2.55
CA GLN A 199 -2.97 -13.71 1.46
C GLN A 199 -4.31 -14.33 1.91
N ALA A 200 -4.44 -14.64 3.21
CA ALA A 200 -5.64 -15.25 3.77
C ALA A 200 -6.68 -14.24 4.28
N CYS A 201 -6.30 -12.95 4.36
CA CYS A 201 -7.21 -11.83 4.65
C CYS A 201 -8.11 -11.52 3.45
#